data_AF-A0A482PIH6-F1
#
_entry.id   AF-A0A482PIH6-F1
#
_cell.length_a   1.000
_cell.length_b   1.000
_cell.length_c   1.000
_cell.angle_alpha   90.00
_cell.angle_beta   90.00
_cell.angle_gamma   90.00
#
_symmetry.space_group_name_H-M   'P 1'
#
loop_
_entity.id
_entity.type
_entity.pdbx_description
1 polymer ?
#
loop_
_entity_poly.entity_id
_entity_poly.type
_entity_poly.pdbx_seq_one_letter_code
_entity_poly.pdbx_strand_id
1 'polypeptide(L)'
;MTIKWKARLSILPLALLAAAVQAGTTSQNLNEGKQLAAAGDCIACHTALGGQSYAGGLKMSTPIGAIYSTNITPDKETGIGNYSYDDFAKAVREGVAKDGRNLYPAMPYPSYAKINDRDLHILYDFFMHQVPAVKQQNRDSDIPWPLNMRWPLAVWNWVFHDDAAFKPDASQSAQWNRGAYLVQGLAHCGTCHTPRGIGFQEKALDQNDDAYLTGGTLEGWHAPDLTGNVKNGLGRWSAQEIAQFLRTGRTDKSAAFGSMSDVVAHSTQYLSPDDLEAIAVYLKSLKSSDPQAVAPKADTETSLALIKGDMKKPGAQEYMDNCSACHRIDGQGYAKTFPALAHNSAVLSDDPSSLISVVLRGSQMAITQNEPTGLMMPDFAWRLDDKQVADLLTFVRSSWGNNAPAVTADEVKELREEIKEIQKEK
;
A
#
# COMPACT_ATOMS: atom_id res chain seq x y z
N MET A 1 50.77 -18.71 -69.40
CA MET A 1 51.80 -19.11 -68.41
C MET A 1 51.81 -18.08 -67.29
N THR A 2 51.89 -18.59 -66.06
CA THR A 2 51.78 -17.94 -64.76
C THR A 2 52.59 -16.66 -64.59
N ILE A 3 52.03 -15.66 -63.88
CA ILE A 3 52.69 -14.91 -62.80
C ILE A 3 51.58 -14.33 -61.89
N LYS A 4 51.59 -14.72 -60.61
CA LYS A 4 50.87 -14.07 -59.51
C LYS A 4 51.81 -13.04 -58.89
N TRP A 5 51.38 -11.79 -58.70
CA TRP A 5 51.98 -10.90 -57.70
C TRP A 5 50.88 -10.18 -56.91
N LYS A 6 51.03 -10.23 -55.58
CA LYS A 6 50.13 -9.66 -54.57
C LYS A 6 50.31 -8.14 -54.52
N ALA A 7 49.23 -7.39 -54.44
CA ALA A 7 49.26 -6.03 -53.91
C ALA A 7 48.05 -5.81 -53.00
N ARG A 8 48.36 -5.52 -51.74
CA ARG A 8 47.44 -5.12 -50.68
C ARG A 8 46.89 -3.73 -51.02
N LEU A 9 45.57 -3.54 -50.96
CA LEU A 9 45.00 -2.21 -50.76
C LEU A 9 44.01 -2.21 -49.60
N SER A 10 44.29 -1.28 -48.70
CA SER A 10 43.67 -0.93 -47.43
C SER A 10 42.15 -0.87 -47.46
N ILE A 11 41.52 -1.61 -46.56
CA ILE A 11 40.11 -1.42 -46.18
C ILE A 11 40.10 -0.33 -45.11
N LEU A 12 39.59 0.86 -45.44
CA LEU A 12 39.21 1.88 -44.46
C LEU A 12 38.07 1.32 -43.58
N PRO A 13 38.11 1.46 -42.24
CA PRO A 13 36.93 1.26 -41.44
C PRO A 13 36.03 2.49 -41.57
N LEU A 14 34.85 2.28 -42.16
CA LEU A 14 33.77 3.25 -42.20
C LEU A 14 33.25 3.42 -40.76
N ALA A 15 33.59 4.54 -40.12
CA ALA A 15 33.04 4.93 -38.83
C ALA A 15 31.55 5.24 -38.98
N LEU A 16 30.70 4.26 -38.70
CA LEU A 16 29.26 4.44 -38.54
C LEU A 16 29.01 5.07 -37.18
N LEU A 17 28.54 6.32 -37.19
CA LEU A 17 27.96 6.99 -36.04
C LEU A 17 26.91 6.08 -35.41
N ALA A 18 27.18 5.60 -34.20
CA ALA A 18 26.14 5.12 -33.31
C ALA A 18 25.29 6.34 -32.93
N ALA A 19 24.17 6.54 -33.64
CA ALA A 19 23.12 7.42 -33.17
C ALA A 19 22.62 6.83 -31.85
N ALA A 20 22.88 7.52 -30.75
CA ALA A 20 22.27 7.25 -29.48
C ALA A 20 20.75 7.37 -29.68
N VAL A 21 20.06 6.23 -29.74
CA VAL A 21 18.64 6.16 -29.51
C VAL A 21 18.47 6.44 -28.03
N GLN A 22 18.36 7.72 -27.66
CA GLN A 22 17.70 8.09 -26.41
C GLN A 22 16.25 7.66 -26.58
N ALA A 23 15.95 6.43 -26.17
CA ALA A 23 14.59 6.04 -25.86
C ALA A 23 14.18 6.91 -24.67
N GLY A 24 13.59 8.06 -24.95
CA GLY A 24 12.90 8.87 -23.96
C GLY A 24 11.73 8.06 -23.44
N THR A 25 11.95 7.31 -22.36
CA THR A 25 10.86 6.89 -21.50
C THR A 25 10.26 8.17 -20.94
N THR A 26 8.97 8.37 -21.21
CA THR A 26 8.14 9.38 -20.55
C THR A 26 7.97 8.99 -19.08
N SER A 27 9.04 9.01 -18.29
CA SER A 27 8.91 9.29 -16.87
C SER A 27 8.56 10.77 -16.78
N GLN A 28 7.41 11.11 -16.21
CA GLN A 28 7.15 12.49 -15.84
C GLN A 28 8.34 12.95 -14.99
N ASN A 29 9.11 13.92 -15.48
CA ASN A 29 10.23 14.53 -14.75
C ASN A 29 9.66 15.34 -13.57
N LEU A 30 9.12 14.64 -12.58
CA LEU A 30 8.90 15.19 -11.26
C LEU A 30 10.30 15.52 -10.70
N ASN A 31 10.47 16.72 -10.14
CA ASN A 31 11.69 17.00 -9.41
C ASN A 31 11.79 16.09 -8.17
N GLU A 32 13.01 15.90 -7.68
CA GLU A 32 13.33 14.96 -6.60
C GLU A 32 12.47 15.17 -5.34
N GLY A 33 12.18 16.42 -4.97
CA GLY A 33 11.33 16.71 -3.81
C GLY A 33 9.87 16.31 -3.99
N LYS A 34 9.30 16.51 -5.19
CA LYS A 34 7.96 16.01 -5.49
C LYS A 34 7.91 14.48 -5.50
N GLN A 35 8.98 13.81 -5.94
CA GLN A 35 9.08 12.34 -5.89
C GLN A 35 9.13 11.84 -4.45
N LEU A 36 9.93 12.46 -3.58
CA LEU A 36 9.99 12.11 -2.16
C LEU A 36 8.65 12.37 -1.44
N ALA A 37 7.98 13.48 -1.76
CA ALA A 37 6.66 13.80 -1.21
C ALA A 37 5.58 12.83 -1.69
N ALA A 38 5.70 12.31 -2.92
CA ALA A 38 4.85 11.23 -3.40
C ALA A 38 5.19 9.91 -2.70
N ALA A 39 6.48 9.56 -2.55
CA ALA A 39 6.91 8.36 -1.83
C ALA A 39 6.41 8.35 -0.38
N GLY A 40 6.40 9.51 0.28
CA GLY A 40 5.87 9.75 1.62
C GLY A 40 4.35 9.80 1.74
N ASP A 41 3.62 9.64 0.63
CA ASP A 41 2.17 9.79 0.52
C ASP A 41 1.61 11.11 1.12
N CYS A 42 2.44 12.17 1.10
CA CYS A 42 2.11 13.43 1.78
C CYS A 42 0.84 14.06 1.23
N ILE A 43 0.58 13.89 -0.08
CA ILE A 43 -0.59 14.47 -0.75
C ILE A 43 -1.88 13.78 -0.35
N ALA A 44 -1.89 12.45 -0.17
CA ALA A 44 -3.09 11.70 0.19
C ALA A 44 -3.57 12.10 1.58
N CYS A 45 -2.64 12.28 2.53
CA CYS A 45 -2.98 12.67 3.89
C CYS A 45 -3.26 14.17 4.03
N HIS A 46 -2.46 15.04 3.42
CA HIS A 46 -2.57 16.49 3.60
C HIS A 46 -3.46 17.19 2.57
N THR A 47 -4.41 16.49 1.96
CA THR A 47 -5.37 17.11 1.02
C THR A 47 -6.78 16.62 1.32
N ALA A 48 -7.71 17.54 1.62
CA ALA A 48 -9.12 17.20 1.75
C ALA A 48 -9.75 16.78 0.41
N LEU A 49 -10.84 16.01 0.44
CA LEU A 49 -11.65 15.71 -0.74
C LEU A 49 -12.13 17.02 -1.41
N GLY A 50 -11.73 17.23 -2.68
CA GLY A 50 -12.00 18.46 -3.42
C GLY A 50 -11.23 19.70 -2.92
N GLY A 51 -10.30 19.52 -1.98
CA GLY A 51 -9.45 20.57 -1.43
C GLY A 51 -8.25 20.92 -2.31
N GLN A 52 -7.49 21.92 -1.89
CA GLN A 52 -6.22 22.29 -2.52
C GLN A 52 -5.09 21.37 -2.05
N SER A 53 -4.17 20.99 -2.94
CA SER A 53 -3.06 20.09 -2.61
C SER A 53 -2.29 20.57 -1.38
N TYR A 54 -2.06 19.66 -0.43
CA TYR A 54 -1.27 19.89 0.80
C TYR A 54 -1.87 20.89 1.80
N ALA A 55 -3.08 21.42 1.55
CA ALA A 55 -3.73 22.41 2.41
C ALA A 55 -4.43 21.83 3.65
N GLY A 56 -4.30 20.52 3.90
CA GLY A 56 -4.87 19.81 5.02
C GLY A 56 -6.38 19.59 4.91
N GLY A 57 -7.00 19.27 6.05
CA GLY A 57 -8.44 19.14 6.21
C GLY A 57 -9.00 17.75 5.89
N LEU A 58 -8.16 16.75 5.61
CA LEU A 58 -8.64 15.37 5.49
C LEU A 58 -9.12 14.89 6.86
N LYS A 59 -10.37 14.42 6.92
CA LYS A 59 -10.95 13.80 8.11
C LYS A 59 -10.50 12.33 8.18
N MET A 60 -9.90 11.94 9.29
CA MET A 60 -9.62 10.54 9.62
C MET A 60 -10.41 10.19 10.87
N SER A 61 -11.33 9.25 10.75
CA SER A 61 -12.18 8.82 11.85
C SER A 61 -11.44 7.82 12.74
N THR A 62 -11.53 8.00 14.05
CA THR A 62 -11.02 7.03 15.03
C THR A 62 -12.14 6.69 16.02
N PRO A 63 -12.06 5.55 16.73
CA PRO A 63 -13.07 5.18 17.73
C PRO A 63 -13.29 6.21 18.85
N ILE A 64 -12.35 7.13 19.04
CA ILE A 64 -12.39 8.16 20.10
C ILE A 64 -12.68 9.57 19.56
N GLY A 65 -12.98 9.71 18.28
CA GLY A 65 -13.24 10.99 17.60
C GLY A 65 -12.35 11.20 16.38
N ALA A 66 -12.73 12.14 15.52
CA ALA A 66 -11.99 12.41 14.28
C ALA A 66 -10.74 13.26 14.53
N ILE A 67 -9.70 12.98 13.75
CA ILE A 67 -8.53 13.84 13.59
C ILE A 67 -8.54 14.45 12.19
N TYR A 68 -7.92 15.61 12.05
CA TYR A 68 -7.84 16.34 10.78
C TYR A 68 -6.39 16.58 10.40
N SER A 69 -6.04 16.33 9.14
CA SER A 69 -4.71 16.64 8.64
C SER A 69 -4.47 18.15 8.58
N THR A 70 -3.22 18.56 8.76
CA THR A 70 -2.85 19.97 8.81
C THR A 70 -2.43 20.51 7.45
N ASN A 71 -2.54 21.82 7.25
CA ASN A 71 -1.98 22.53 6.12
C ASN A 71 -0.44 22.52 6.21
N ILE A 72 0.22 21.93 5.22
CA ILE A 72 1.70 21.87 5.11
C ILE A 72 2.23 22.70 3.93
N THR A 73 1.41 23.59 3.38
CA THR A 73 1.86 24.57 2.39
C THR A 73 2.72 25.66 3.06
N PRO A 74 3.51 26.44 2.29
CA PRO A 74 4.36 27.49 2.87
C PRO A 74 3.59 28.76 3.27
N ASP A 75 2.27 28.67 3.43
CA ASP A 75 1.49 29.77 3.99
C ASP A 75 1.95 30.10 5.42
N LYS A 76 2.18 31.39 5.69
CA LYS A 76 2.76 31.84 6.96
C LYS A 76 1.74 31.95 8.09
N GLU A 77 0.45 31.96 7.81
CA GLU A 77 -0.58 32.12 8.83
C GLU A 77 -1.17 30.78 9.26
N THR A 78 -1.34 29.87 8.31
CA THR A 78 -2.11 28.62 8.47
C THR A 78 -1.33 27.36 8.12
N GLY A 79 -0.22 27.50 7.38
CA GLY A 79 0.67 26.41 6.99
C GLY A 79 1.99 26.38 7.76
N ILE A 80 3.02 25.79 7.14
CA ILE A 80 4.37 25.67 7.71
C ILE A 80 5.31 26.80 7.29
N GLY A 81 4.80 27.90 6.72
CA GLY A 81 5.61 29.00 6.18
C GLY A 81 6.57 29.70 7.15
N ASN A 82 6.40 29.47 8.47
CA ASN A 82 7.29 29.98 9.51
C ASN A 82 8.17 28.88 10.15
N TYR A 83 8.09 27.63 9.70
CA TYR A 83 8.96 26.56 10.19
C TYR A 83 10.39 26.83 9.71
N SER A 84 11.35 26.66 10.61
CA SER A 84 12.74 26.44 10.20
C SER A 84 12.92 25.00 9.69
N TYR A 85 14.08 24.71 9.08
CA TYR A 85 14.42 23.33 8.75
C TYR A 85 14.39 22.42 9.98
N ASP A 86 14.94 22.88 11.12
CA ASP A 86 14.97 22.08 12.36
C ASP A 86 13.56 21.82 12.91
N ASP A 87 12.65 22.80 12.81
CA ASP A 87 11.25 22.61 13.19
C ASP A 87 10.56 21.58 12.29
N PHE A 88 10.84 21.62 10.98
CA PHE A 88 10.31 20.67 10.02
C PHE A 88 10.88 19.26 10.27
N ALA A 89 12.18 19.15 10.49
CA ALA A 89 12.85 17.89 10.75
C ALA A 89 12.32 17.21 12.01
N LYS A 90 12.13 17.97 13.09
CA LYS A 90 11.49 17.48 14.33
C LYS A 90 10.05 17.04 14.12
N ALA A 91 9.27 17.80 13.34
CA ALA A 91 7.89 17.41 13.07
C ALA A 91 7.81 16.11 12.27
N VAL A 92 8.67 15.95 11.26
CA VAL A 92 8.66 14.80 10.35
C VAL A 92 9.26 13.55 10.99
N ARG A 93 10.42 13.66 11.66
CA ARG A 93 11.11 12.50 12.25
C ARG A 93 10.64 12.18 13.65
N GLU A 94 10.44 13.18 14.51
CA GLU A 94 10.18 12.97 15.94
C GLU A 94 8.70 13.12 16.31
N GLY A 95 7.86 13.57 15.37
CA GLY A 95 6.45 13.82 15.63
C GLY A 95 6.22 15.01 16.57
N VAL A 96 7.13 16.00 16.60
CA VAL A 96 7.03 17.19 17.46
C VAL A 96 6.83 18.43 16.61
N ALA A 97 5.66 19.07 16.71
CA ALA A 97 5.39 20.28 15.95
C ALA A 97 6.17 21.49 16.49
N LYS A 98 6.20 22.59 15.71
CA LYS A 98 6.91 23.83 16.08
C LYS A 98 6.49 24.43 17.43
N ASP A 99 5.23 24.27 17.82
CA ASP A 99 4.71 24.74 19.11
C ASP A 99 5.00 23.78 20.28
N GLY A 100 5.76 22.70 20.02
CA GLY A 100 6.16 21.70 21.00
C GLY A 100 5.12 20.60 21.25
N ARG A 101 3.96 20.63 20.58
CA ARG A 101 2.95 19.57 20.74
C ARG A 101 3.37 18.29 20.02
N ASN A 102 3.12 17.14 20.65
CA ASN A 102 3.27 15.85 19.99
C ASN A 102 2.13 15.64 18.98
N LEU A 103 2.51 15.24 17.78
CA LEU A 103 1.61 14.83 16.71
C LEU A 103 1.00 13.47 17.04
N TYR A 104 -0.21 13.23 16.54
CA TYR A 104 -0.78 11.89 16.65
C TYR A 104 0.00 10.96 15.73
N PRO A 105 0.26 9.71 16.14
CA PRO A 105 0.96 8.70 15.32
C PRO A 105 0.14 8.22 14.10
N ALA A 106 -0.93 8.95 13.74
CA ALA A 106 -1.54 8.88 12.42
C ALA A 106 -0.62 9.44 11.33
N MET A 107 0.24 10.41 11.66
CA MET A 107 1.39 10.73 10.84
C MET A 107 2.47 9.67 11.14
N PRO A 108 3.00 8.94 10.14
CA PRO A 108 3.91 7.82 10.38
C PRO A 108 5.36 8.29 10.64
N TYR A 109 5.52 9.22 11.59
CA TYR A 109 6.82 9.73 12.00
C TYR A 109 7.79 8.63 12.51
N PRO A 110 7.35 7.50 13.13
CA PRO A 110 8.27 6.40 13.43
C PRO A 110 8.93 5.80 12.19
N SER A 111 8.23 5.71 11.06
CA SER A 111 8.83 5.30 9.78
C SER A 111 9.68 6.44 9.20
N TYR A 112 9.18 7.68 9.22
CA TYR A 112 9.92 8.83 8.67
C TYR A 112 11.22 9.15 9.42
N ALA A 113 11.41 8.69 10.65
CA ALA A 113 12.71 8.75 11.34
C ALA A 113 13.85 8.16 10.49
N LYS A 114 13.55 7.18 9.62
CA LYS A 114 14.52 6.53 8.73
C LYS A 114 15.02 7.42 7.60
N ILE A 115 14.33 8.52 7.26
CA ILE A 115 14.70 9.45 6.18
C ILE A 115 16.10 10.01 6.45
N ASN A 116 16.97 10.07 5.46
CA ASN A 116 18.30 10.67 5.61
C ASN A 116 18.26 12.22 5.50
N ASP A 117 19.29 12.92 5.98
CA ASP A 117 19.27 14.40 6.04
C ASP A 117 19.17 15.06 4.67
N ARG A 118 19.78 14.46 3.65
CA ARG A 118 19.72 14.98 2.28
C ARG A 118 18.28 15.00 1.77
N ASP A 119 17.58 13.88 1.89
CA ASP A 119 16.20 13.74 1.39
C ASP A 119 15.23 14.61 2.22
N LEU A 120 15.48 14.77 3.52
CA LEU A 120 14.69 15.64 4.38
C LEU A 120 14.85 17.12 4.02
N HIS A 121 16.06 17.57 3.68
CA HIS A 121 16.31 18.92 3.15
C HIS A 121 15.60 19.13 1.82
N ILE A 122 15.67 18.16 0.90
CA ILE A 122 14.99 18.24 -0.40
C ILE A 122 13.46 18.33 -0.22
N LEU A 123 12.90 17.56 0.71
CA LEU A 123 11.47 17.64 1.08
C LEU A 123 11.12 19.03 1.63
N TYR A 124 11.92 19.55 2.57
CA TYR A 124 11.72 20.88 3.12
C TYR A 124 11.74 21.95 2.02
N ASP A 125 12.75 21.94 1.15
CA ASP A 125 12.87 22.90 0.05
C ASP A 125 11.69 22.80 -0.93
N PHE A 126 11.20 21.58 -1.20
CA PHE A 126 10.01 21.38 -2.02
C PHE A 126 8.77 22.05 -1.40
N PHE A 127 8.46 21.78 -0.13
CA PHE A 127 7.32 22.40 0.52
C PHE A 127 7.47 23.91 0.66
N MET A 128 8.68 24.40 0.95
CA MET A 128 8.90 25.82 1.21
C MET A 128 8.97 26.69 -0.06
N HIS A 129 9.37 26.11 -1.20
CA HIS A 129 9.67 26.90 -2.39
C HIS A 129 8.91 26.48 -3.65
N GLN A 130 8.33 25.28 -3.68
CA GLN A 130 7.70 24.74 -4.89
C GLN A 130 6.20 24.47 -4.74
N VAL A 131 5.75 24.22 -3.51
CA VAL A 131 4.32 24.10 -3.20
C VAL A 131 3.68 25.49 -3.15
N PRO A 132 2.56 25.74 -3.87
CA PRO A 132 1.82 26.98 -3.75
C PRO A 132 1.32 27.19 -2.32
N ALA A 133 1.49 28.40 -1.78
CA ALA A 133 0.90 28.75 -0.50
C ALA A 133 -0.63 28.76 -0.58
N VAL A 134 -1.28 28.05 0.34
CA VAL A 134 -2.74 28.05 0.45
C VAL A 134 -3.11 28.49 1.86
N LYS A 135 -3.88 29.57 1.96
CA LYS A 135 -4.40 30.05 3.23
C LYS A 135 -5.65 29.25 3.61
N GLN A 136 -5.45 28.20 4.41
CA GLN A 136 -6.51 27.31 4.88
C GLN A 136 -6.29 26.97 6.35
N GLN A 137 -7.22 27.42 7.20
CA GLN A 137 -7.16 27.20 8.64
C GLN A 137 -7.23 25.70 8.97
N ASN A 138 -6.38 25.27 9.88
CA ASN A 138 -6.43 23.92 10.44
C ASN A 138 -7.69 23.77 11.29
N ARG A 139 -8.24 22.56 11.29
CA ARG A 139 -9.37 22.19 12.14
C ARG A 139 -8.86 21.40 13.35
N ASP A 140 -9.40 21.72 14.52
CA ASP A 140 -9.15 20.94 15.73
C ASP A 140 -9.74 19.54 15.63
N SER A 141 -9.16 18.60 16.40
CA SER A 141 -9.69 17.25 16.50
C SER A 141 -11.03 17.23 17.24
N ASP A 142 -11.91 16.33 16.82
CA ASP A 142 -13.20 16.07 17.49
C ASP A 142 -13.03 15.15 18.72
N ILE A 143 -11.79 14.76 19.08
CA ILE A 143 -11.52 13.95 20.27
C ILE A 143 -11.86 14.77 21.53
N PRO A 144 -12.75 14.28 22.41
CA PRO A 144 -13.18 15.03 23.58
C PRO A 144 -12.08 15.09 24.65
N TRP A 145 -12.14 16.12 25.48
CA TRP A 145 -11.34 16.17 26.70
C TRP A 145 -11.78 15.05 27.68
N PRO A 146 -10.86 14.35 28.38
CA PRO A 146 -9.40 14.53 28.42
C PRO A 146 -8.60 13.71 27.39
N LEU A 147 -9.26 12.97 26.49
CA LEU A 147 -8.60 12.08 25.53
C LEU A 147 -7.75 12.82 24.48
N ASN A 148 -7.99 14.12 24.29
CA ASN A 148 -7.22 14.98 23.39
C ASN A 148 -5.90 15.51 23.97
N MET A 149 -5.57 15.17 25.22
CA MET A 149 -4.30 15.58 25.84
C MET A 149 -3.10 15.00 25.08
N ARG A 150 -2.12 15.85 24.75
CA ARG A 150 -0.92 15.48 23.96
C ARG A 150 0.28 15.02 24.79
N TRP A 151 0.26 15.21 26.12
CA TRP A 151 1.37 14.81 26.99
C TRP A 151 1.55 13.28 27.13
N PRO A 152 0.51 12.43 27.08
CA PRO A 152 0.71 10.98 27.11
C PRO A 152 1.44 10.47 25.87
N LEU A 153 1.29 11.17 24.73
CA LEU A 153 2.06 10.86 23.52
C LEU A 153 3.55 11.14 23.70
N ALA A 154 3.95 12.07 24.56
CA ALA A 154 5.37 12.27 24.87
C ALA A 154 5.95 11.01 25.54
N VAL A 155 5.20 10.40 26.46
CA VAL A 155 5.58 9.15 27.11
C VAL A 155 5.57 8.00 26.10
N TRP A 156 4.57 7.95 25.23
CA TRP A 156 4.51 6.96 24.15
C TRP A 156 5.73 7.06 23.23
N ASN A 157 6.10 8.26 22.79
CA ASN A 157 7.29 8.49 21.96
C ASN A 157 8.55 8.00 22.68
N TRP A 158 8.71 8.35 23.95
CA TRP A 158 9.85 7.90 24.75
C TRP A 158 9.98 6.37 24.84
N VAL A 159 8.86 5.63 24.81
CA VAL A 159 8.86 4.16 24.92
C VAL A 159 9.00 3.46 23.56
N PHE A 160 8.35 3.98 22.51
CA PHE A 160 8.14 3.25 21.26
C PHE A 160 8.77 3.88 20.02
N HIS A 161 9.25 5.12 20.09
CA HIS A 161 9.84 5.79 18.94
C HIS A 161 11.34 5.47 18.83
N ASP A 162 11.74 4.91 17.69
CA ASP A 162 13.14 4.80 17.27
C ASP A 162 13.45 5.96 16.31
N ASP A 163 14.28 6.89 16.78
CA ASP A 163 14.67 8.11 16.05
C ASP A 163 15.86 7.88 15.08
N ALA A 164 16.36 6.64 14.97
CA ALA A 164 17.52 6.35 14.16
C ALA A 164 17.21 6.39 12.65
N ALA A 165 17.93 7.27 11.94
CA ALA A 165 17.97 7.27 10.48
C ALA A 165 18.44 5.92 9.90
N PHE A 166 18.00 5.62 8.67
CA PHE A 166 18.37 4.38 8.00
C PHE A 166 19.89 4.29 7.81
N LYS A 167 20.44 3.11 8.13
CA LYS A 167 21.85 2.79 7.91
C LYS A 167 21.95 1.65 6.90
N PRO A 168 22.60 1.87 5.74
CA PRO A 168 22.80 0.81 4.77
C PRO A 168 23.53 -0.39 5.37
N ASP A 169 23.04 -1.59 5.06
CA ASP A 169 23.69 -2.85 5.37
C ASP A 169 24.81 -3.11 4.34
N ALA A 170 26.05 -3.16 4.83
CA ALA A 170 27.23 -3.38 4.00
C ALA A 170 27.30 -4.78 3.37
N SER A 171 26.52 -5.74 3.88
CA SER A 171 26.40 -7.09 3.31
C SER A 171 25.40 -7.16 2.14
N GLN A 172 24.61 -6.10 1.94
CA GLN A 172 23.54 -6.05 0.96
C GLN A 172 23.91 -5.17 -0.25
N SER A 173 23.22 -5.40 -1.37
CA SER A 173 23.42 -4.59 -2.57
C SER A 173 22.88 -3.16 -2.39
N ALA A 174 23.33 -2.23 -3.22
CA ALA A 174 22.80 -0.86 -3.22
C ALA A 174 21.29 -0.82 -3.53
N GLN A 175 20.82 -1.69 -4.43
CA GLN A 175 19.40 -1.80 -4.78
C GLN A 175 18.58 -2.32 -3.59
N TRP A 176 19.08 -3.32 -2.87
CA TRP A 176 18.42 -3.82 -1.66
C TRP A 176 18.33 -2.72 -0.59
N ASN A 177 19.43 -2.00 -0.35
CA ASN A 177 19.48 -0.91 0.63
C ASN A 177 18.52 0.22 0.25
N ARG A 178 18.37 0.53 -1.05
CA ARG A 178 17.38 1.49 -1.53
C ARG A 178 15.95 1.02 -1.25
N GLY A 179 15.66 -0.25 -1.49
CA GLY A 179 14.35 -0.84 -1.20
C GLY A 179 14.03 -0.82 0.30
N ALA A 180 14.97 -1.23 1.13
CA ALA A 180 14.86 -1.21 2.59
C ALA A 180 14.59 0.22 3.10
N TYR A 181 15.36 1.20 2.62
CA TYR A 181 15.17 2.61 2.95
C TYR A 181 13.77 3.13 2.62
N LEU A 182 13.23 2.78 1.45
CA LEU A 182 11.90 3.21 1.05
C LEU A 182 10.81 2.53 1.88
N VAL A 183 10.87 1.21 2.02
CA VAL A 183 9.83 0.40 2.70
C VAL A 183 9.76 0.69 4.19
N GLN A 184 10.92 0.82 4.86
CA GLN A 184 11.02 1.16 6.29
C GLN A 184 10.80 2.65 6.55
N GLY A 185 11.06 3.50 5.55
CA GLY A 185 11.06 4.95 5.66
C GLY A 185 9.83 5.60 5.03
N LEU A 186 10.04 6.37 3.96
CA LEU A 186 9.00 7.21 3.35
C LEU A 186 7.76 6.43 2.90
N ALA A 187 7.91 5.24 2.31
CA ALA A 187 6.75 4.45 1.87
C ALA A 187 6.01 3.77 3.04
N HIS A 188 6.58 3.80 4.26
CA HIS A 188 5.97 3.44 5.54
C HIS A 188 5.11 2.16 5.48
N CYS A 189 5.59 1.12 4.80
CA CYS A 189 4.77 -0.06 4.51
C CYS A 189 4.35 -0.78 5.80
N GLY A 190 5.20 -0.72 6.83
CA GLY A 190 4.94 -1.26 8.17
C GLY A 190 3.70 -0.68 8.85
N THR A 191 3.33 0.57 8.55
CA THR A 191 2.17 1.22 9.16
C THR A 191 0.87 0.45 8.90
N CYS A 192 0.74 -0.23 7.76
CA CYS A 192 -0.43 -1.07 7.50
C CYS A 192 -0.09 -2.55 7.66
N HIS A 193 1.10 -2.97 7.22
CA HIS A 193 1.44 -4.38 7.05
C HIS A 193 2.14 -5.00 8.26
N THR A 194 2.38 -4.28 9.36
CA THR A 194 2.93 -4.85 10.60
C THR A 194 1.85 -4.89 11.70
N PRO A 195 1.74 -5.98 12.49
CA PRO A 195 0.78 -6.04 13.59
C PRO A 195 1.00 -4.94 14.63
N ARG A 196 -0.07 -4.54 15.32
CA ARG A 196 -0.02 -3.53 16.38
C ARG A 196 0.24 -4.14 17.76
N GLY A 197 1.03 -3.45 18.58
CA GLY A 197 1.33 -3.80 19.96
C GLY A 197 0.30 -3.25 20.95
N ILE A 198 0.56 -3.45 22.25
CA ILE A 198 -0.34 -3.03 23.33
C ILE A 198 -0.62 -1.51 23.38
N GLY A 199 0.34 -0.70 22.92
CA GLY A 199 0.22 0.75 22.82
C GLY A 199 -0.19 1.21 21.43
N PHE A 200 -0.72 0.30 20.59
CA PHE A 200 -1.06 0.54 19.19
C PHE A 200 0.14 0.92 18.30
N GLN A 201 1.37 0.73 18.77
CA GLN A 201 2.60 0.90 17.99
C GLN A 201 2.80 -0.24 16.99
N GLU A 202 3.59 -0.03 15.93
CA GLU A 202 4.09 -1.13 15.10
C GLU A 202 4.94 -2.06 15.98
N LYS A 203 4.66 -3.38 15.96
CA LYS A 203 5.46 -4.32 16.74
C LYS A 203 6.91 -4.43 16.25
N ALA A 204 7.15 -4.10 14.99
CA ALA A 204 8.44 -4.20 14.33
C ALA A 204 8.59 -3.09 13.27
N LEU A 205 9.79 -2.53 13.16
CA LEU A 205 10.10 -1.43 12.23
C LEU A 205 11.06 -1.85 11.11
N ASP A 206 11.70 -3.02 11.22
CA ASP A 206 12.62 -3.54 10.22
C ASP A 206 12.66 -5.08 10.20
N GLN A 207 13.40 -5.65 9.26
CA GLN A 207 13.48 -7.08 8.99
C GLN A 207 14.17 -7.93 10.08
N ASN A 208 14.65 -7.33 11.17
CA ASN A 208 15.32 -8.07 12.24
C ASN A 208 14.33 -8.66 13.26
N ASP A 209 13.06 -8.29 13.18
CA ASP A 209 11.97 -8.82 14.01
C ASP A 209 10.99 -9.63 13.15
N ASP A 210 10.59 -10.80 13.65
CA ASP A 210 9.73 -11.75 12.91
C ASP A 210 8.30 -11.24 12.72
N ALA A 211 7.86 -10.19 13.44
CA ALA A 211 6.55 -9.58 13.24
C ALA A 211 6.50 -8.60 12.04
N TYR A 212 7.66 -8.18 11.51
CA TYR A 212 7.74 -7.16 10.47
C TYR A 212 7.04 -7.58 9.18
N LEU A 213 6.11 -6.75 8.72
CA LEU A 213 5.35 -6.93 7.49
C LEU A 213 4.55 -8.24 7.37
N THR A 214 4.16 -8.84 8.50
CA THR A 214 3.41 -10.11 8.57
C THR A 214 1.89 -9.96 8.40
N GLY A 215 1.41 -8.74 8.15
CA GLY A 215 0.01 -8.36 8.04
C GLY A 215 -0.47 -7.52 9.23
N GLY A 216 -1.54 -6.76 9.02
CA GLY A 216 -2.09 -5.90 10.07
C GLY A 216 -3.52 -5.47 9.74
N THR A 217 -4.34 -5.25 10.78
CA THR A 217 -5.74 -4.84 10.60
C THR A 217 -5.92 -3.39 11.08
N LEU A 218 -6.44 -2.54 10.21
CA LEU A 218 -6.76 -1.13 10.47
C LEU A 218 -8.10 -0.78 9.80
N GLU A 219 -9.02 -0.15 10.54
CA GLU A 219 -10.29 0.37 10.01
C GLU A 219 -11.14 -0.65 9.21
N GLY A 220 -11.29 -1.87 9.76
CA GLY A 220 -12.01 -2.97 9.11
C GLY A 220 -11.34 -3.51 7.84
N TRP A 221 -10.13 -3.06 7.51
CA TRP A 221 -9.29 -3.61 6.44
C TRP A 221 -8.12 -4.38 7.02
N HIS A 222 -7.92 -5.60 6.55
CA HIS A 222 -6.72 -6.38 6.80
C HIS A 222 -5.72 -6.19 5.65
N ALA A 223 -4.60 -5.53 5.94
CA ALA A 223 -3.46 -5.43 5.06
C ALA A 223 -2.71 -6.78 5.03
N PRO A 224 -2.49 -7.37 3.85
CA PRO A 224 -1.96 -8.72 3.72
C PRO A 224 -0.49 -8.83 4.15
N ASP A 225 -0.04 -10.04 4.43
CA ASP A 225 1.36 -10.37 4.64
C ASP A 225 2.22 -9.99 3.41
N LEU A 226 3.33 -9.26 3.59
CA LEU A 226 4.27 -8.91 2.52
C LEU A 226 5.55 -9.76 2.51
N THR A 227 5.67 -10.70 3.43
CA THR A 227 6.84 -11.56 3.57
C THR A 227 6.91 -12.64 2.46
N GLY A 228 7.98 -13.44 2.50
CA GLY A 228 8.16 -14.61 1.62
C GLY A 228 7.14 -15.74 1.80
N ASN A 229 6.06 -15.55 2.55
CA ASN A 229 5.03 -16.56 2.76
C ASN A 229 4.35 -16.98 1.44
N VAL A 230 4.35 -18.29 1.17
CA VAL A 230 3.84 -18.87 -0.07
C VAL A 230 2.33 -19.12 -0.07
N LYS A 231 1.67 -19.10 1.09
CA LYS A 231 0.22 -19.24 1.21
C LYS A 231 -0.45 -17.89 0.93
N ASN A 232 -0.23 -16.93 1.83
CA ASN A 232 -0.94 -15.65 1.92
C ASN A 232 -0.02 -14.42 1.81
N GLY A 233 1.30 -14.60 1.62
CA GLY A 233 2.27 -13.53 1.39
C GLY A 233 2.69 -13.34 -0.07
N LEU A 234 3.87 -12.75 -0.26
CA LEU A 234 4.52 -12.48 -1.55
C LEU A 234 5.46 -13.61 -2.02
N GLY A 235 5.49 -14.76 -1.32
CA GLY A 235 6.34 -15.89 -1.67
C GLY A 235 6.17 -16.37 -3.11
N ARG A 236 4.92 -16.37 -3.61
CA ARG A 236 4.57 -16.78 -4.98
C ARG A 236 4.66 -15.68 -6.04
N TRP A 237 4.87 -14.43 -5.63
CA TRP A 237 4.96 -13.30 -6.53
C TRP A 237 6.38 -13.16 -7.07
N SER A 238 6.52 -12.78 -8.34
CA SER A 238 7.78 -12.31 -8.91
C SER A 238 8.06 -10.86 -8.49
N ALA A 239 9.33 -10.45 -8.53
CA ALA A 239 9.69 -9.05 -8.28
C ALA A 239 9.01 -8.10 -9.31
N GLN A 240 8.86 -8.56 -10.55
CA GLN A 240 8.20 -7.82 -11.62
C GLN A 240 6.70 -7.63 -11.33
N GLU A 241 6.00 -8.66 -10.82
CA GLU A 241 4.60 -8.52 -10.41
C GLU A 241 4.43 -7.54 -9.25
N ILE A 242 5.37 -7.50 -8.29
CA ILE A 242 5.35 -6.53 -7.19
C ILE A 242 5.52 -5.11 -7.74
N ALA A 243 6.55 -4.87 -8.56
CA ALA A 243 6.78 -3.55 -9.17
C ALA A 243 5.60 -3.12 -10.06
N GLN A 244 5.01 -4.04 -10.83
CA GLN A 244 3.80 -3.79 -11.60
C GLN A 244 2.63 -3.38 -10.70
N PHE A 245 2.38 -4.15 -9.63
CA PHE A 245 1.30 -3.87 -8.70
C PHE A 245 1.43 -2.49 -8.05
N LEU A 246 2.63 -2.13 -7.59
CA LEU A 246 2.88 -0.81 -7.01
C LEU A 246 2.72 0.31 -8.03
N ARG A 247 2.98 0.05 -9.31
CA ARG A 247 2.83 1.04 -10.38
C ARG A 247 1.37 1.25 -10.82
N THR A 248 0.59 0.18 -10.90
CA THR A 248 -0.73 0.19 -11.58
C THR A 248 -1.90 -0.17 -10.66
N GLY A 249 -1.62 -0.70 -9.48
CA GLY A 249 -2.58 -1.23 -8.53
C GLY A 249 -3.13 -2.60 -8.91
N ARG A 250 -2.59 -3.26 -9.95
CA ARG A 250 -3.10 -4.56 -10.42
C ARG A 250 -2.05 -5.40 -11.14
N THR A 251 -2.17 -6.71 -10.95
CA THR A 251 -1.49 -7.74 -11.76
C THR A 251 -2.51 -8.53 -12.56
N ASP A 252 -2.08 -9.59 -13.23
CA ASP A 252 -2.99 -10.51 -13.92
C ASP A 252 -3.91 -11.26 -12.94
N LYS A 253 -3.54 -11.34 -11.65
CA LYS A 253 -4.25 -12.18 -10.66
C LYS A 253 -4.75 -11.42 -9.45
N SER A 254 -4.21 -10.23 -9.16
CA SER A 254 -4.50 -9.48 -7.94
C SER A 254 -4.72 -8.00 -8.23
N ALA A 255 -5.43 -7.33 -7.31
CA ALA A 255 -5.77 -5.92 -7.40
C ALA A 255 -5.66 -5.28 -6.01
N ALA A 256 -5.26 -4.01 -5.96
CA ALA A 256 -5.33 -3.20 -4.77
C ALA A 256 -6.80 -2.98 -4.38
N PHE A 257 -7.04 -2.85 -3.08
CA PHE A 257 -8.35 -2.59 -2.49
C PHE A 257 -8.16 -1.74 -1.23
N GLY A 258 -9.26 -1.14 -0.76
CA GLY A 258 -9.22 -0.26 0.42
C GLY A 258 -8.20 0.86 0.27
N SER A 259 -7.53 1.21 1.37
CA SER A 259 -6.50 2.27 1.40
C SER A 259 -5.31 2.00 0.49
N MET A 260 -5.01 0.75 0.14
CA MET A 260 -3.93 0.45 -0.81
C MET A 260 -4.24 0.99 -2.22
N SER A 261 -5.52 1.07 -2.61
CA SER A 261 -5.89 1.72 -3.87
C SER A 261 -5.52 3.21 -3.88
N ASP A 262 -5.69 3.89 -2.74
CA ASP A 262 -5.33 5.30 -2.57
C ASP A 262 -3.81 5.49 -2.55
N VAL A 263 -3.08 4.62 -1.85
CA VAL A 263 -1.60 4.61 -1.85
C VAL A 263 -1.07 4.47 -3.28
N VAL A 264 -1.63 3.57 -4.09
CA VAL A 264 -1.24 3.46 -5.49
C VAL A 264 -1.60 4.72 -6.27
N ALA A 265 -2.82 5.23 -6.09
CA ALA A 265 -3.33 6.38 -6.82
C ALA A 265 -2.56 7.68 -6.51
N HIS A 266 -2.05 7.85 -5.28
CA HIS A 266 -1.48 9.11 -4.83
C HIS A 266 0.02 9.06 -4.53
N SER A 267 0.60 7.86 -4.37
CA SER A 267 2.01 7.65 -4.03
C SER A 267 2.73 6.76 -5.04
N THR A 268 2.55 5.43 -4.99
CA THR A 268 3.53 4.50 -5.55
C THR A 268 3.60 4.53 -7.08
N GLN A 269 2.53 4.93 -7.78
CA GLN A 269 2.57 5.08 -9.24
C GLN A 269 3.54 6.16 -9.72
N TYR A 270 3.93 7.10 -8.84
CA TYR A 270 4.84 8.20 -9.15
C TYR A 270 6.31 7.89 -8.82
N LEU A 271 6.59 6.72 -8.24
CA LEU A 271 7.95 6.27 -8.00
C LEU A 271 8.66 5.93 -9.31
N SER A 272 9.99 6.10 -9.30
CA SER A 272 10.80 5.69 -10.44
C SER A 272 10.75 4.16 -10.64
N PRO A 273 10.94 3.65 -11.87
CA PRO A 273 11.05 2.21 -12.08
C PRO A 273 12.11 1.55 -11.20
N ASP A 274 13.26 2.21 -11.02
CA ASP A 274 14.37 1.72 -10.18
C ASP A 274 13.96 1.61 -8.70
N ASP A 275 13.17 2.57 -8.19
CA ASP A 275 12.65 2.53 -6.81
C ASP A 275 11.62 1.40 -6.63
N LEU A 276 10.71 1.22 -7.60
CA LEU A 276 9.73 0.13 -7.58
C LEU A 276 10.43 -1.25 -7.61
N GLU A 277 11.47 -1.39 -8.43
CA GLU A 277 12.28 -2.60 -8.47
C GLU A 277 13.08 -2.80 -7.17
N ALA A 278 13.63 -1.73 -6.60
CA ALA A 278 14.33 -1.79 -5.32
C ALA A 278 13.41 -2.26 -4.18
N ILE A 279 12.20 -1.70 -4.09
CA ILE A 279 11.15 -2.15 -3.16
C ILE A 279 10.86 -3.63 -3.36
N ALA A 280 10.66 -4.07 -4.61
CA ALA A 280 10.41 -5.47 -4.92
C ALA A 280 11.57 -6.40 -4.51
N VAL A 281 12.81 -6.00 -4.76
CA VAL A 281 14.02 -6.74 -4.33
C VAL A 281 14.07 -6.88 -2.82
N TYR A 282 13.81 -5.81 -2.08
CA TYR A 282 13.77 -5.85 -0.62
C TYR A 282 12.66 -6.76 -0.09
N LEU A 283 11.41 -6.59 -0.56
CA LEU A 283 10.29 -7.42 -0.12
C LEU A 283 10.51 -8.92 -0.42
N LYS A 284 11.08 -9.25 -1.58
CA LYS A 284 11.43 -10.64 -1.94
C LYS A 284 12.54 -11.24 -1.07
N SER A 285 13.33 -10.42 -0.37
CA SER A 285 14.38 -10.90 0.53
C SER A 285 13.88 -11.29 1.92
N LEU A 286 12.65 -10.88 2.28
CA LEU A 286 12.08 -11.13 3.60
C LEU A 286 11.80 -12.62 3.80
N LYS A 287 12.13 -13.12 4.99
CA LYS A 287 11.82 -14.49 5.40
C LYS A 287 10.32 -14.68 5.47
N SER A 288 9.84 -15.89 5.20
CA SER A 288 8.42 -16.23 5.38
C SER A 288 7.99 -16.04 6.84
N SER A 289 6.84 -15.39 7.05
CA SER A 289 6.15 -15.32 8.35
C SER A 289 5.81 -16.71 8.92
N ASP A 290 5.57 -17.69 8.04
CA ASP A 290 5.40 -19.10 8.39
C ASP A 290 6.31 -19.96 7.51
N PRO A 291 7.43 -20.49 8.03
CA PRO A 291 8.32 -21.37 7.30
C PRO A 291 7.68 -22.70 6.86
N GLN A 292 6.56 -23.09 7.46
CA GLN A 292 5.81 -24.31 7.13
C GLN A 292 4.63 -24.05 6.20
N ALA A 293 4.43 -22.80 5.76
CA ALA A 293 3.36 -22.44 4.84
C ALA A 293 3.46 -23.28 3.56
N VAL A 294 2.32 -23.85 3.15
CA VAL A 294 2.22 -24.66 1.94
C VAL A 294 1.50 -23.85 0.86
N ALA A 295 2.08 -23.79 -0.34
CA ALA A 295 1.43 -23.16 -1.47
C ALA A 295 0.10 -23.87 -1.80
N PRO A 296 -0.97 -23.12 -2.12
CA PRO A 296 -2.24 -23.72 -2.55
C PRO A 296 -2.04 -24.56 -3.81
N LYS A 297 -2.74 -25.69 -3.88
CA LYS A 297 -2.68 -26.61 -5.03
C LYS A 297 -3.92 -26.40 -5.89
N ALA A 298 -3.76 -26.43 -7.21
CA ALA A 298 -4.91 -26.34 -8.11
C ALA A 298 -5.85 -27.52 -7.90
N ASP A 299 -7.14 -27.21 -7.81
CA ASP A 299 -8.23 -28.18 -7.77
C ASP A 299 -9.34 -27.77 -8.74
N THR A 300 -9.93 -28.76 -9.40
CA THR A 300 -11.01 -28.59 -10.37
C THR A 300 -12.35 -29.14 -9.88
N GLU A 301 -12.40 -29.78 -8.70
CA GLU A 301 -13.61 -30.35 -8.12
C GLU A 301 -14.72 -29.29 -8.03
N THR A 302 -14.38 -28.11 -7.50
CA THR A 302 -15.34 -27.01 -7.35
C THR A 302 -15.92 -26.59 -8.70
N SER A 303 -15.06 -26.33 -9.69
CA SER A 303 -15.48 -25.89 -11.03
C SER A 303 -16.39 -26.93 -11.69
N LEU A 304 -16.05 -28.22 -11.57
CA LEU A 304 -16.85 -29.31 -12.13
C LEU A 304 -18.21 -29.46 -11.44
N ALA A 305 -18.29 -29.24 -10.12
CA ALA A 305 -19.55 -29.24 -9.38
C ALA A 305 -20.46 -28.10 -9.86
N LEU A 306 -19.95 -26.88 -9.95
CA LEU A 306 -20.70 -25.71 -10.39
C LEU A 306 -21.20 -25.84 -11.84
N ILE A 307 -20.36 -26.35 -12.76
CA ILE A 307 -20.77 -26.61 -14.16
C ILE A 307 -21.93 -27.61 -14.25
N LYS A 308 -21.98 -28.59 -13.34
CA LYS A 308 -23.06 -29.60 -13.27
C LYS A 308 -24.31 -29.08 -12.57
N GLY A 309 -24.32 -27.84 -12.09
CA GLY A 309 -25.41 -27.27 -11.31
C GLY A 309 -25.46 -27.78 -9.86
N ASP A 310 -24.37 -28.35 -9.33
CA ASP A 310 -24.32 -28.80 -7.94
C ASP A 310 -23.97 -27.64 -7.00
N MET A 311 -25.00 -27.09 -6.36
CA MET A 311 -24.90 -25.97 -5.41
C MET A 311 -25.08 -26.41 -3.95
N LYS A 312 -24.81 -27.68 -3.62
CA LYS A 312 -25.03 -28.21 -2.26
C LYS A 312 -24.10 -27.64 -1.19
N LYS A 313 -22.90 -27.18 -1.57
CA LYS A 313 -21.99 -26.52 -0.63
C LYS A 313 -22.59 -25.14 -0.26
N PRO A 314 -22.76 -24.80 1.03
CA PRO A 314 -23.23 -23.47 1.44
C PRO A 314 -22.42 -22.37 0.76
N GLY A 315 -23.07 -21.30 0.29
CA GLY A 315 -22.42 -20.20 -0.42
C GLY A 315 -22.22 -20.41 -1.93
N ALA A 316 -22.35 -21.65 -2.44
CA ALA A 316 -22.17 -21.94 -3.86
C ALA A 316 -23.25 -21.28 -4.74
N GLN A 317 -24.51 -21.28 -4.27
CA GLN A 317 -25.62 -20.63 -4.96
C GLN A 317 -25.41 -19.11 -5.00
N GLU A 318 -25.08 -18.51 -3.86
CA GLU A 318 -24.76 -17.08 -3.76
C GLU A 318 -23.61 -16.69 -4.68
N TYR A 319 -22.55 -17.53 -4.77
CA TYR A 319 -21.42 -17.29 -5.67
C TYR A 319 -21.85 -17.30 -7.13
N MET A 320 -22.66 -18.28 -7.52
CA MET A 320 -23.12 -18.41 -8.89
C MET A 320 -24.02 -17.26 -9.31
N ASP A 321 -24.92 -16.84 -8.43
CA ASP A 321 -25.90 -15.79 -8.71
C ASP A 321 -25.27 -14.39 -8.75
N ASN A 322 -24.22 -14.15 -7.96
CA ASN A 322 -23.72 -12.79 -7.72
C ASN A 322 -22.27 -12.55 -8.18
N CYS A 323 -21.42 -13.58 -8.26
CA CYS A 323 -19.97 -13.40 -8.40
C CYS A 323 -19.39 -14.05 -9.68
N SER A 324 -19.96 -15.18 -10.10
CA SER A 324 -19.38 -16.04 -11.14
C SER A 324 -19.24 -15.38 -12.52
N ALA A 325 -20.06 -14.38 -12.83
CA ALA A 325 -19.97 -13.65 -14.10
C ALA A 325 -18.65 -12.88 -14.26
N CYS A 326 -18.10 -12.37 -13.14
CA CYS A 326 -16.85 -11.61 -13.14
C CYS A 326 -15.65 -12.46 -12.71
N HIS A 327 -15.81 -13.29 -11.67
CA HIS A 327 -14.73 -14.10 -11.11
C HIS A 327 -14.60 -15.49 -11.73
N ARG A 328 -15.53 -15.85 -12.65
CA ARG A 328 -15.64 -17.14 -13.35
C ARG A 328 -15.94 -18.33 -12.45
N ILE A 329 -16.44 -19.39 -13.05
CA ILE A 329 -16.73 -20.64 -12.34
C ILE A 329 -15.46 -21.30 -11.78
N ASP A 330 -14.31 -21.08 -12.41
CA ASP A 330 -13.00 -21.57 -11.95
C ASP A 330 -12.25 -20.61 -11.02
N GLY A 331 -12.89 -19.50 -10.62
CA GLY A 331 -12.32 -18.53 -9.70
C GLY A 331 -11.09 -17.79 -10.24
N GLN A 332 -10.75 -17.92 -11.52
CA GLN A 332 -9.55 -17.31 -12.09
C GLN A 332 -9.73 -15.83 -12.46
N GLY A 333 -10.98 -15.37 -12.54
CA GLY A 333 -11.29 -14.04 -13.05
C GLY A 333 -10.72 -13.78 -14.46
N TYR A 334 -10.54 -12.51 -14.78
CA TYR A 334 -10.02 -12.06 -16.07
C TYR A 334 -8.81 -11.18 -15.83
N ALA A 335 -7.69 -11.53 -16.48
CA ALA A 335 -6.42 -10.84 -16.28
C ALA A 335 -6.58 -9.31 -16.37
N LYS A 336 -5.99 -8.61 -15.39
CA LYS A 336 -5.99 -7.14 -15.25
C LYS A 336 -7.38 -6.48 -15.10
N THR A 337 -8.44 -7.28 -15.07
CA THR A 337 -9.84 -6.81 -15.07
C THR A 337 -10.54 -7.21 -13.78
N PHE A 338 -10.63 -8.53 -13.53
CA PHE A 338 -11.25 -9.08 -12.33
C PHE A 338 -10.23 -10.02 -11.67
N PRO A 339 -9.81 -9.73 -10.44
CA PRO A 339 -8.76 -10.52 -9.79
C PRO A 339 -9.21 -11.98 -9.61
N ALA A 340 -8.24 -12.87 -9.64
CA ALA A 340 -8.46 -14.26 -9.30
C ALA A 340 -8.89 -14.35 -7.83
N LEU A 341 -9.85 -15.23 -7.55
CA LEU A 341 -10.19 -15.70 -6.21
C LEU A 341 -9.46 -17.00 -5.89
N ALA A 342 -9.22 -17.82 -6.91
CA ALA A 342 -8.38 -19.01 -6.80
C ALA A 342 -6.93 -18.61 -6.49
N HIS A 343 -6.42 -19.12 -5.38
CA HIS A 343 -5.04 -18.97 -4.92
C HIS A 343 -4.58 -17.53 -4.73
N ASN A 344 -5.50 -16.60 -4.48
CA ASN A 344 -5.17 -15.21 -4.22
C ASN A 344 -4.69 -15.04 -2.78
N SER A 345 -3.55 -14.38 -2.57
CA SER A 345 -2.97 -14.15 -1.24
C SER A 345 -3.95 -13.48 -0.27
N ALA A 346 -4.75 -12.50 -0.74
CA ALA A 346 -5.76 -11.82 0.07
C ALA A 346 -6.93 -12.75 0.43
N VAL A 347 -7.34 -13.65 -0.47
CA VAL A 347 -8.36 -14.68 -0.17
C VAL A 347 -7.85 -15.69 0.84
N LEU A 348 -6.55 -15.98 0.80
CA LEU A 348 -5.90 -16.97 1.66
C LEU A 348 -5.43 -16.42 3.01
N SER A 349 -5.55 -15.12 3.26
CA SER A 349 -5.21 -14.54 4.56
C SER A 349 -6.08 -15.14 5.67
N ASP A 350 -5.50 -15.31 6.85
CA ASP A 350 -6.21 -15.91 7.98
C ASP A 350 -7.32 -14.98 8.49
N ASP A 351 -7.11 -13.66 8.45
CA ASP A 351 -8.12 -12.63 8.75
C ASP A 351 -8.98 -12.32 7.49
N PRO A 352 -10.31 -12.53 7.54
CA PRO A 352 -11.20 -12.33 6.40
C PRO A 352 -11.74 -10.89 6.27
N SER A 353 -11.34 -9.94 7.13
CA SER A 353 -11.96 -8.62 7.24
C SER A 353 -11.99 -7.84 5.93
N SER A 354 -10.91 -7.90 5.15
CA SER A 354 -10.85 -7.27 3.82
C SER A 354 -11.84 -7.89 2.83
N LEU A 355 -12.05 -9.21 2.85
CA LEU A 355 -13.00 -9.88 1.96
C LEU A 355 -14.45 -9.53 2.34
N ILE A 356 -14.75 -9.55 3.63
CA ILE A 356 -16.06 -9.13 4.17
C ILE A 356 -16.33 -7.70 3.73
N SER A 357 -15.36 -6.81 3.95
CA SER A 357 -15.40 -5.42 3.51
C SER A 357 -15.67 -5.28 2.01
N VAL A 358 -14.91 -5.95 1.15
CA VAL A 358 -15.10 -5.88 -0.31
C VAL A 358 -16.52 -6.32 -0.71
N VAL A 359 -17.07 -7.35 -0.09
CA VAL A 359 -18.44 -7.81 -0.39
C VAL A 359 -19.49 -6.82 0.13
N LEU A 360 -19.31 -6.30 1.34
CA LEU A 360 -20.31 -5.44 1.97
C LEU A 360 -20.38 -4.04 1.37
N ARG A 361 -19.24 -3.38 1.12
CA ARG A 361 -19.18 -1.99 0.63
C ARG A 361 -18.72 -1.85 -0.82
N GLY A 362 -18.47 -2.96 -1.50
CA GLY A 362 -17.87 -2.95 -2.83
C GLY A 362 -16.38 -2.57 -2.78
N SER A 363 -15.77 -2.45 -3.95
CA SER A 363 -14.37 -2.03 -4.08
C SER A 363 -14.13 -1.34 -5.42
N GLN A 364 -13.21 -0.36 -5.44
CA GLN A 364 -12.74 0.27 -6.66
C GLN A 364 -11.24 0.05 -6.80
N MET A 365 -10.83 -0.40 -7.98
CA MET A 365 -9.42 -0.52 -8.34
C MET A 365 -8.79 0.86 -8.48
N ALA A 366 -7.52 0.98 -8.11
CA ALA A 366 -6.75 2.21 -8.25
C ALA A 366 -6.83 2.78 -9.68
N ILE A 367 -7.03 4.09 -9.76
CA ILE A 367 -6.97 4.87 -11.00
C ILE A 367 -5.54 5.39 -11.10
N THR A 368 -4.83 4.96 -12.14
CA THR A 368 -3.45 5.37 -12.39
C THR A 368 -3.28 5.95 -13.78
N GLN A 369 -2.13 6.58 -14.04
CA GLN A 369 -1.78 7.05 -15.38
C GLN A 369 -1.74 5.91 -16.41
N ASN A 370 -1.34 4.72 -15.97
CA ASN A 370 -1.22 3.53 -16.81
C ASN A 370 -2.53 2.73 -16.90
N GLU A 371 -3.37 2.80 -15.88
CA GLU A 371 -4.66 2.10 -15.79
C GLU A 371 -5.75 3.10 -15.38
N PRO A 372 -6.25 3.94 -16.31
CA PRO A 372 -7.21 5.00 -15.99
C PRO A 372 -8.62 4.47 -15.69
N THR A 373 -8.89 3.21 -16.04
CA THR A 373 -10.19 2.56 -15.82
C THR A 373 -10.23 1.99 -14.40
N GLY A 374 -10.78 2.76 -13.46
CA GLY A 374 -11.05 2.33 -12.08
C GLY A 374 -12.24 1.37 -12.00
N LEU A 375 -12.04 0.12 -12.41
CA LEU A 375 -13.07 -0.92 -12.38
C LEU A 375 -13.60 -1.12 -10.96
N MET A 376 -14.90 -1.37 -10.85
CA MET A 376 -15.61 -1.47 -9.58
C MET A 376 -16.27 -2.84 -9.42
N MET A 377 -16.19 -3.36 -8.20
CA MET A 377 -17.04 -4.44 -7.71
C MET A 377 -18.21 -3.81 -6.94
N PRO A 378 -19.47 -4.15 -7.26
CA PRO A 378 -20.64 -3.59 -6.57
C PRO A 378 -20.69 -4.04 -5.10
N ASP A 379 -21.43 -3.29 -4.30
CA ASP A 379 -21.73 -3.66 -2.92
C ASP A 379 -22.90 -4.64 -2.83
N PHE A 380 -22.81 -5.58 -1.89
CA PHE A 380 -23.82 -6.63 -1.67
C PHE A 380 -24.47 -6.56 -0.28
N ALA A 381 -24.13 -5.56 0.55
CA ALA A 381 -24.70 -5.42 1.88
C ALA A 381 -26.24 -5.32 1.88
N TRP A 382 -26.84 -4.71 0.85
CA TRP A 382 -28.29 -4.58 0.72
C TRP A 382 -28.98 -5.88 0.28
N ARG A 383 -28.24 -6.84 -0.29
CA ARG A 383 -28.77 -8.03 -0.95
C ARG A 383 -28.55 -9.30 -0.15
N LEU A 384 -27.42 -9.41 0.54
CA LEU A 384 -27.01 -10.61 1.27
C LEU A 384 -27.02 -10.31 2.78
N ASP A 385 -27.64 -11.20 3.55
CA ASP A 385 -27.56 -11.16 5.01
C ASP A 385 -26.19 -11.66 5.53
N ASP A 386 -25.97 -11.55 6.84
CA ASP A 386 -24.68 -11.90 7.46
C ASP A 386 -24.31 -13.37 7.27
N LYS A 387 -25.29 -14.26 7.30
CA LYS A 387 -25.08 -15.69 7.10
C LYS A 387 -24.73 -15.99 5.65
N GLN A 388 -25.43 -15.38 4.69
CA GLN A 388 -25.18 -15.56 3.27
C GLN A 388 -23.79 -15.08 2.87
N VAL A 389 -23.34 -13.94 3.42
CA VAL A 389 -21.97 -13.43 3.19
C VAL A 389 -20.94 -14.38 3.81
N ALA A 390 -21.17 -14.86 5.04
CA ALA A 390 -20.27 -15.81 5.71
C ALA A 390 -20.15 -17.13 4.94
N ASP A 391 -21.27 -17.70 4.50
CA ASP A 391 -21.29 -18.94 3.71
C ASP A 391 -20.61 -18.72 2.34
N LEU A 392 -20.91 -17.61 1.65
CA LEU A 392 -20.28 -17.22 0.38
C LEU A 392 -18.76 -17.10 0.49
N LEU A 393 -18.27 -16.38 1.50
CA LEU A 393 -16.83 -16.19 1.68
C LEU A 393 -16.14 -17.48 2.13
N THR A 394 -16.79 -18.29 2.96
CA THR A 394 -16.30 -19.63 3.31
C THR A 394 -16.20 -20.53 2.08
N PHE A 395 -17.19 -20.47 1.19
CA PHE A 395 -17.15 -21.19 -0.09
C PHE A 395 -15.95 -20.75 -0.93
N VAL A 396 -15.76 -19.44 -1.15
CA VAL A 396 -14.63 -18.89 -1.91
C VAL A 396 -13.27 -19.30 -1.30
N ARG A 397 -13.16 -19.26 0.03
CA ARG A 397 -11.94 -19.57 0.79
C ARG A 397 -11.59 -21.06 0.89
N SER A 398 -12.52 -21.94 0.49
CA SER A 398 -12.34 -23.39 0.44
C SER A 398 -12.41 -23.98 -0.98
N SER A 399 -12.63 -23.12 -1.98
CA SER A 399 -12.81 -23.51 -3.39
C SER A 399 -11.52 -23.45 -4.20
N TRP A 400 -11.46 -24.22 -5.29
CA TRP A 400 -10.34 -24.25 -6.26
C TRP A 400 -8.97 -24.57 -5.65
N GLY A 401 -8.97 -25.22 -4.48
CA GLY A 401 -7.79 -25.57 -3.71
C GLY A 401 -7.29 -24.44 -2.80
N ASN A 402 -8.14 -23.44 -2.57
CA ASN A 402 -7.99 -22.54 -1.43
C ASN A 402 -8.17 -23.31 -0.12
N ASN A 403 -7.39 -22.93 0.89
CA ASN A 403 -7.42 -23.51 2.22
C ASN A 403 -7.19 -22.43 3.27
N ALA A 404 -8.22 -21.62 3.50
CA ALA A 404 -8.23 -20.58 4.52
C ALA A 404 -9.36 -20.80 5.53
N PRO A 405 -9.25 -20.26 6.76
CA PRO A 405 -10.28 -20.38 7.78
C PRO A 405 -11.67 -19.94 7.28
N ALA A 406 -12.71 -20.63 7.74
CA ALA A 406 -14.09 -20.25 7.45
C ALA A 406 -14.42 -18.86 8.01
N VAL A 407 -15.39 -18.19 7.40
CA VAL A 407 -15.94 -16.91 7.87
C VAL A 407 -17.23 -17.19 8.64
N THR A 408 -17.40 -16.51 9.76
CA THR A 408 -18.58 -16.63 10.61
C THR A 408 -19.55 -15.47 10.38
N ALA A 409 -20.84 -15.71 10.65
CA ALA A 409 -21.86 -14.66 10.55
C ALA A 409 -21.63 -13.53 11.57
N ASP A 410 -21.03 -13.84 12.72
CA ASP A 410 -20.73 -12.84 13.76
C ASP A 410 -19.62 -11.88 13.29
N GLU A 411 -18.55 -12.38 12.66
CA GLU A 411 -17.51 -11.52 12.04
C GLU A 411 -18.11 -10.59 10.97
N VAL A 412 -19.03 -11.11 10.15
CA VAL A 412 -19.71 -10.29 9.13
C VAL A 412 -20.58 -9.22 9.78
N LYS A 413 -21.33 -9.59 10.81
CA LYS A 413 -22.22 -8.68 11.53
C LYS A 413 -21.44 -7.56 12.20
N GLU A 414 -20.33 -7.87 12.86
CA GLU A 414 -19.45 -6.90 13.52
C GLU A 414 -18.93 -5.85 12.50
N LEU A 415 -18.33 -6.31 11.41
CA LEU A 415 -17.84 -5.43 10.35
C LEU A 415 -18.95 -4.65 9.65
N ARG A 416 -20.14 -5.23 9.50
CA ARG A 416 -21.29 -4.53 8.92
C ARG A 416 -21.72 -3.34 9.78
N GLU A 417 -21.74 -3.49 11.10
CA GLU A 417 -22.05 -2.38 12.01
C GLU A 417 -20.93 -1.34 12.01
N GLU A 418 -19.66 -1.76 12.02
CA GLU A 418 -18.52 -0.83 11.89
C GLU A 418 -18.59 0.01 10.61
N ILE A 419 -18.86 -0.62 9.46
CA ILE A 419 -18.99 0.06 8.16
C ILE A 419 -20.13 1.08 8.18
N LYS A 420 -21.27 0.76 8.81
CA LYS A 420 -22.39 1.71 8.92
C LYS A 420 -22.01 2.94 9.72
N GLU A 421 -21.26 2.80 10.81
CA GLU A 421 -20.77 3.94 11.57
C GLU A 421 -19.80 4.79 10.76
N ILE A 422 -18.84 4.17 10.05
CA ILE A 422 -17.92 4.87 9.14
C ILE A 422 -18.67 5.64 8.05
N GLN A 423 -19.71 5.05 7.46
CA GLN A 423 -20.49 5.69 6.39
C GLN A 423 -21.35 6.86 6.87
N LYS A 424 -21.85 6.84 8.12
CA LYS A 424 -22.58 7.98 8.70
C LYS A 424 -21.68 9.21 8.91
N GLU A 425 -20.37 9.00 8.96
CA GLU A 425 -19.37 10.02 9.25
C GLU A 425 -18.72 10.66 8.02
N LYS A 426 -18.92 10.08 6.82
CA LYS A 426 -18.56 10.65 5.52
C LYS A 426 -19.69 11.53 5.00
#